data_AF-A0AAU1XNR7-F1
#
_entry.id   AF-A0AAU1XNR7-F1
#
_cell.length_a   1.000
_cell.length_b   1.000
_cell.length_c   1.000
_cell.angle_alpha   90.00
_cell.angle_beta   90.00
_cell.angle_gamma   90.00
#
_symmetry.space_group_name_H-M   'P 1'
#
loop_
_entity.id
_entity.type
_entity.pdbx_description
1 polymer ?
#
loop_
_entity_poly.entity_id
_entity_poly.type
_entity_poly.pdbx_seq_one_letter_code
_entity_poly.pdbx_strand_id
1 'polypeptide(L)'
;MGALGFGRRSYDAEVEAARKRFDEALRDHAREEHKRVGKLDAAQARHDERNQQEAARVEEWNAGVEARRAAYQERDVEAVEWFIDQVLAASTYPHGFPKAHQVSYQADTGDLLVEIDLPLEEVIPAARAYRYVKTRDEITPVPRPEKERHELYASVLAQTALRTVHELFAADTDGVVRSVALNGHVATIDRATGRSRSRFLVPSPSARIHRAGGGVVAAFRR
;
A
#
# COMPACT_ATOMS: atom_id res chain seq x y z
N MET A 1 -47.29 -88.59 -4.80
CA MET A 1 -46.46 -87.87 -3.80
C MET A 1 -45.20 -87.36 -4.48
N GLY A 2 -44.97 -86.04 -4.62
CA GLY A 2 -43.61 -85.58 -5.00
C GLY A 2 -43.38 -84.12 -5.41
N ALA A 3 -44.23 -83.47 -6.21
CA ALA A 3 -43.77 -82.29 -6.97
C ALA A 3 -44.13 -80.89 -6.42
N LEU A 4 -45.18 -80.74 -5.60
CA LEU A 4 -45.69 -79.42 -5.19
C LEU A 4 -44.94 -78.77 -4.01
N GLY A 5 -44.07 -79.50 -3.31
CA GLY A 5 -43.34 -79.02 -2.13
C GLY A 5 -41.89 -78.55 -2.38
N PHE A 6 -41.35 -78.78 -3.58
CA PHE A 6 -39.97 -78.37 -3.92
C PHE A 6 -39.91 -76.92 -4.45
N GLY A 7 -40.89 -76.48 -5.25
CA GLY A 7 -40.96 -75.10 -5.75
C GLY A 7 -41.21 -74.07 -4.65
N ARG A 8 -42.03 -74.41 -3.64
CA ARG A 8 -42.31 -73.52 -2.50
C ARG A 8 -41.09 -73.34 -1.60
N ARG A 9 -40.32 -74.41 -1.34
CA ARG A 9 -39.05 -74.33 -0.58
C ARG A 9 -37.96 -73.56 -1.33
N SER A 10 -37.87 -73.72 -2.66
CA SER A 10 -36.96 -72.95 -3.51
C SER A 10 -37.31 -71.46 -3.49
N TYR A 11 -38.60 -71.15 -3.64
CA TYR A 11 -39.13 -69.79 -3.59
C TYR A 11 -38.93 -69.14 -2.21
N ASP A 12 -39.23 -69.86 -1.13
CA ASP A 12 -39.04 -69.38 0.24
C ASP A 12 -37.55 -69.12 0.54
N ALA A 13 -36.64 -69.97 0.05
CA ALA A 13 -35.19 -69.77 0.16
C ALA A 13 -34.70 -68.55 -0.65
N GLU A 14 -35.23 -68.33 -1.85
CA GLU A 14 -34.91 -67.16 -2.67
C GLU A 14 -35.42 -65.85 -2.04
N VAL A 15 -36.63 -65.86 -1.46
CA VAL A 15 -37.19 -64.72 -0.73
C VAL A 15 -36.35 -64.38 0.50
N GLU A 16 -35.93 -65.39 1.26
CA GLU A 16 -35.04 -65.17 2.42
C GLU A 16 -33.65 -64.67 2.02
N ALA A 17 -33.09 -65.17 0.91
CA ALA A 17 -31.85 -64.64 0.36
C ALA A 17 -31.99 -63.19 -0.12
N ALA A 18 -33.11 -62.84 -0.77
CA ALA A 18 -33.41 -61.48 -1.20
C ALA A 18 -33.59 -60.53 -0.01
N ARG A 19 -34.28 -60.96 1.05
CA ARG A 19 -34.43 -60.21 2.31
C ARG A 19 -33.07 -59.94 2.96
N LYS A 20 -32.22 -60.96 3.09
CA LYS A 20 -30.87 -60.78 3.64
C LYS A 20 -30.03 -59.78 2.84
N ARG A 21 -30.04 -59.87 1.51
CA ARG A 21 -29.34 -58.90 0.63
C ARG A 21 -29.89 -57.49 0.79
N PHE A 22 -31.21 -57.34 0.90
CA PHE A 22 -31.86 -56.05 1.11
C PHE A 22 -31.48 -55.46 2.48
N ASP A 23 -31.52 -56.26 3.54
CA ASP A 23 -31.12 -55.84 4.88
C ASP A 23 -29.63 -55.47 4.96
N GLU A 24 -28.77 -56.22 4.28
CA GLU A 24 -27.35 -55.89 4.14
C GLU A 24 -27.16 -54.57 3.38
N ALA A 25 -27.84 -54.39 2.25
CA ALA A 25 -27.80 -53.14 1.48
C ALA A 25 -28.31 -51.93 2.28
N LEU A 26 -29.35 -52.09 3.10
CA LEU A 26 -29.84 -51.05 4.01
C LEU A 26 -28.80 -50.70 5.08
N ARG A 27 -28.15 -51.70 5.70
CA ARG A 27 -27.10 -51.47 6.70
C ARG A 27 -25.89 -50.76 6.09
N ASP A 28 -25.50 -51.15 4.88
CA ASP A 28 -24.36 -50.55 4.19
C ASP A 28 -24.68 -49.12 3.74
N HIS A 29 -25.88 -48.88 3.22
CA HIS A 29 -26.35 -47.53 2.92
C HIS A 29 -26.37 -46.65 4.18
N ALA A 30 -26.91 -47.14 5.30
CA ALA A 30 -26.91 -46.40 6.57
C ALA A 30 -25.49 -46.08 7.07
N ARG A 31 -24.54 -47.02 6.90
CA ARG A 31 -23.12 -46.80 7.24
C ARG A 31 -22.49 -45.72 6.36
N GLU A 32 -22.72 -45.76 5.04
CA GLU A 32 -22.18 -44.75 4.13
C GLU A 32 -22.82 -43.39 4.33
N GLU A 33 -24.11 -43.32 4.63
CA GLU A 33 -24.79 -42.06 4.95
C GLU A 33 -24.25 -41.45 6.25
N HIS A 34 -24.05 -42.26 7.29
CA HIS A 34 -23.41 -41.80 8.53
C HIS A 34 -21.98 -41.27 8.29
N LYS A 35 -21.20 -41.94 7.43
CA LYS A 35 -19.86 -41.45 7.03
C LYS A 35 -19.95 -40.14 6.25
N ARG A 36 -20.91 -40.00 5.33
CA ARG A 36 -21.11 -38.81 4.51
C ARG A 36 -21.48 -37.62 5.38
N VAL A 37 -22.45 -37.78 6.27
CA VAL A 37 -22.88 -36.76 7.24
C VAL A 37 -21.70 -36.37 8.13
N GLY A 38 -20.99 -37.34 8.72
CA GLY A 38 -19.80 -37.03 9.54
C GLY A 38 -18.70 -36.28 8.79
N LYS A 39 -18.48 -36.57 7.50
CA LYS A 39 -17.53 -35.81 6.66
C LYS A 39 -18.01 -34.39 6.38
N LEU A 40 -19.31 -34.20 6.12
CA LEU A 40 -19.91 -32.90 5.88
C LEU A 40 -19.86 -32.04 7.14
N ASP A 41 -20.26 -32.58 8.29
CA ASP A 41 -20.22 -31.89 9.58
C ASP A 41 -18.78 -31.46 9.92
N ALA A 42 -17.80 -32.34 9.70
CA ALA A 42 -16.40 -32.02 9.91
C ALA A 42 -15.88 -30.96 8.91
N ALA A 43 -16.36 -30.96 7.66
CA ALA A 43 -16.00 -29.95 6.68
C ALA A 43 -16.61 -28.59 6.99
N GLN A 44 -17.88 -28.57 7.43
CA GLN A 44 -18.59 -27.39 7.88
C GLN A 44 -17.91 -26.79 9.10
N ALA A 45 -17.62 -27.59 10.14
CA ALA A 45 -16.92 -27.13 11.32
C ALA A 45 -15.55 -26.51 11.01
N ARG A 46 -14.76 -27.13 10.11
CA ARG A 46 -13.48 -26.55 9.66
C ARG A 46 -13.66 -25.25 8.87
N HIS A 47 -14.73 -25.11 8.10
CA HIS A 47 -15.01 -23.89 7.38
C HIS A 47 -15.42 -22.77 8.33
N ASP A 48 -16.30 -23.06 9.28
CA ASP A 48 -16.77 -22.10 10.27
C ASP A 48 -15.64 -21.64 11.17
N GLU A 49 -14.75 -22.55 11.60
CA GLU A 49 -13.55 -22.20 12.38
C GLU A 49 -12.64 -21.25 11.59
N ARG A 50 -12.35 -21.54 10.31
CA ARG A 50 -11.55 -20.62 9.47
C ARG A 50 -12.22 -19.27 9.29
N ASN A 51 -13.54 -19.25 9.08
CA ASN A 51 -14.28 -18.00 8.93
C ASN A 51 -14.24 -17.18 10.22
N GLN A 52 -14.36 -17.81 11.39
CA GLN A 52 -14.24 -17.15 12.69
C GLN A 52 -12.83 -16.59 12.91
N GLN A 53 -11.79 -17.35 12.55
CA GLN A 53 -10.39 -16.90 12.66
C GLN A 53 -10.12 -15.68 11.76
N GLU A 54 -10.55 -15.72 10.51
CA GLU A 54 -10.40 -14.58 9.59
C GLU A 54 -11.24 -13.37 10.02
N ALA A 55 -12.48 -13.60 10.50
CA ALA A 55 -13.32 -12.53 11.03
C ALA A 55 -12.67 -11.83 12.23
N ALA A 56 -12.14 -12.62 13.19
CA ALA A 56 -11.43 -12.07 14.35
C ALA A 56 -10.18 -11.28 13.94
N ARG A 57 -9.41 -11.78 12.96
CA ARG A 57 -8.24 -11.08 12.43
C ARG A 57 -8.61 -9.74 11.77
N VAL A 58 -9.69 -9.71 10.97
CA VAL A 58 -10.18 -8.48 10.34
C VAL A 58 -10.69 -7.50 11.38
N GLU A 59 -11.40 -7.98 12.39
CA GLU A 59 -11.90 -7.14 13.50
C GLU A 59 -10.74 -6.52 14.28
N GLU A 60 -9.72 -7.29 14.65
CA GLU A 60 -8.52 -6.80 15.33
C GLU A 60 -7.76 -5.77 14.48
N TRP A 61 -7.60 -6.04 13.18
CA TRP A 61 -6.99 -5.09 12.26
C TRP A 61 -7.77 -3.78 12.18
N ASN A 62 -9.09 -3.86 11.98
CA ASN A 62 -9.95 -2.69 11.88
C ASN A 62 -9.95 -1.87 13.18
N ALA A 63 -9.99 -2.54 14.34
CA ALA A 63 -9.86 -1.88 15.63
C ALA A 63 -8.53 -1.12 15.75
N GLY A 64 -7.43 -1.70 15.25
CA GLY A 64 -6.14 -1.02 15.19
C GLY A 64 -6.10 0.17 14.24
N VAL A 65 -6.86 0.15 13.13
CA VAL A 65 -7.00 1.29 12.22
C VAL A 65 -7.81 2.41 12.88
N GLU A 66 -8.94 2.08 13.51
CA GLU A 66 -9.78 3.08 14.19
C GLU A 66 -9.05 3.70 15.39
N ALA A 67 -8.28 2.92 16.15
CA ALA A 67 -7.45 3.46 17.24
C ALA A 67 -6.42 4.49 16.73
N ARG A 68 -5.74 4.21 15.61
CA ARG A 68 -4.80 5.17 15.00
C ARG A 68 -5.52 6.41 14.48
N ARG A 69 -6.71 6.25 13.90
CA ARG A 69 -7.53 7.36 13.43
C ARG A 69 -7.95 8.27 14.58
N ALA A 70 -8.40 7.70 15.69
CA ALA A 70 -8.73 8.45 16.89
C ALA A 70 -7.51 9.21 17.43
N ALA A 71 -6.36 8.54 17.55
CA ALA A 71 -5.11 9.17 17.98
C ALA A 71 -4.68 10.33 17.07
N TYR A 72 -4.82 10.17 15.74
CA TYR A 72 -4.58 11.24 14.78
C TYR A 72 -5.48 12.46 15.02
N GLN A 73 -6.77 12.24 15.23
CA GLN A 73 -7.75 13.30 15.50
C GLN A 73 -7.50 14.01 16.84
N GLU A 74 -7.00 13.27 17.82
CA GLU A 74 -6.56 13.79 19.12
C GLU A 74 -5.21 14.53 19.05
N ARG A 75 -4.58 14.56 17.86
CA ARG A 75 -3.28 15.17 17.59
C ARG A 75 -2.13 14.53 18.35
N ASP A 76 -2.23 13.22 18.60
CA ASP A 76 -1.12 12.45 19.11
C ASP A 76 0.09 12.55 18.16
N VAL A 77 1.26 12.82 18.72
CA VAL A 77 2.46 13.15 17.93
C VAL A 77 2.89 11.96 17.08
N GLU A 78 2.97 10.77 17.68
CA GLU A 78 3.41 9.55 17.00
C GLU A 78 2.42 9.16 15.89
N ALA A 79 1.11 9.25 16.16
CA ALA A 79 0.08 8.94 15.17
C ALA A 79 0.12 9.89 13.96
N VAL A 80 0.33 11.18 14.19
CA VAL A 80 0.44 12.18 13.10
C VAL A 80 1.72 11.97 12.30
N GLU A 81 2.87 11.83 12.95
CA GLU A 81 4.15 11.60 12.28
C GLU A 81 4.11 10.31 11.45
N TRP A 82 3.58 9.23 12.01
CA TRP A 82 3.42 7.96 11.31
C TRP A 82 2.51 8.09 10.10
N PHE A 83 1.35 8.74 10.22
CA PHE A 83 0.44 8.92 9.09
C PHE A 83 1.11 9.68 7.94
N ILE A 84 1.80 10.77 8.27
CA ILE A 84 2.53 11.59 7.29
C ILE A 84 3.66 10.79 6.61
N ASP A 85 4.40 9.98 7.38
CA ASP A 85 5.41 9.06 6.83
C ASP A 85 4.79 8.09 5.82
N GLN A 86 3.63 7.49 6.13
CA GLN A 86 2.93 6.60 5.20
C GLN A 86 2.47 7.32 3.93
N VAL A 87 2.00 8.57 4.03
CA VAL A 87 1.63 9.40 2.88
C VAL A 87 2.83 9.62 1.96
N LEU A 88 3.96 10.05 2.52
CA LEU A 88 5.19 10.33 1.75
C LEU A 88 5.85 9.07 1.20
N ALA A 89 5.76 7.94 1.90
CA ALA A 89 6.26 6.65 1.43
C ALA A 89 5.47 6.13 0.21
N ALA A 90 4.16 6.39 0.17
CA ALA A 90 3.29 6.05 -0.95
C ALA A 90 3.47 6.97 -2.18
N SER A 91 4.15 8.12 -2.03
CA SER A 91 4.38 9.06 -3.12
C SER A 91 5.15 8.43 -4.28
N THR A 92 4.61 8.61 -5.49
CA THR A 92 5.23 8.13 -6.74
C THR A 92 6.07 9.21 -7.38
N TYR A 93 7.38 8.98 -7.53
CA TYR A 93 8.31 9.91 -8.18
C TYR A 93 8.89 9.33 -9.47
N PRO A 94 9.34 10.18 -10.42
CA PRO A 94 10.10 9.73 -11.58
C PRO A 94 11.37 8.98 -11.20
N HIS A 95 11.89 8.16 -12.12
CA HIS A 95 13.14 7.44 -11.91
C HIS A 95 14.30 8.39 -11.54
N GLY A 96 15.11 8.01 -10.54
CA GLY A 96 16.24 8.81 -10.06
C GLY A 96 15.91 9.83 -8.97
N PHE A 97 14.65 9.94 -8.56
CA PHE A 97 14.26 10.76 -7.41
C PHE A 97 14.48 10.00 -6.10
N PRO A 98 15.09 10.65 -5.09
CA PRO A 98 15.16 10.10 -3.75
C PRO A 98 13.77 10.09 -3.09
N LYS A 99 13.61 9.21 -2.09
CA LYS A 99 12.38 9.06 -1.29
C LYS A 99 12.60 9.23 0.22
N ALA A 100 13.85 9.42 0.62
CA ALA A 100 14.17 9.60 2.04
C ALA A 100 13.58 10.91 2.53
N HIS A 101 12.97 10.84 3.70
CA HIS A 101 12.35 11.98 4.35
C HIS A 101 12.39 11.81 5.87
N GLN A 102 12.18 12.92 6.58
CA GLN A 102 12.02 12.97 8.02
C GLN A 102 10.84 13.86 8.36
N VAL A 103 10.12 13.51 9.41
CA VAL A 103 8.89 14.18 9.82
C VAL A 103 8.99 14.51 11.31
N SER A 104 8.57 15.71 11.68
CA SER A 104 8.38 16.10 13.07
C SER A 104 7.12 16.95 13.23
N TYR A 105 6.31 16.64 14.23
CA TYR A 105 5.03 17.31 14.47
C TYR A 105 4.95 17.94 15.87
N GLN A 106 4.39 19.15 15.93
CA GLN A 106 4.11 19.86 17.19
C GLN A 106 2.60 19.95 17.43
N ALA A 107 2.10 19.18 18.40
CA ALA A 107 0.66 19.07 18.69
C ALA A 107 0.00 20.39 19.11
N ASP A 108 0.69 21.22 19.91
CA ASP A 108 0.15 22.48 20.44
C ASP A 108 -0.20 23.48 19.32
N THR A 109 0.72 23.64 18.38
CA THR A 109 0.60 24.59 17.26
C THR A 109 -0.04 23.96 16.02
N GLY A 110 0.04 22.64 15.88
CA GLY A 110 -0.33 21.92 14.66
C GLY A 110 0.68 22.12 13.53
N ASP A 111 1.94 22.35 13.89
CA ASP A 111 3.01 22.59 12.92
C ASP A 111 3.71 21.29 12.54
N LEU A 112 3.89 21.09 11.24
CA LEU A 112 4.59 19.94 10.66
C LEU A 112 5.89 20.39 10.02
N LEU A 113 7.01 19.85 10.48
CA LEU A 113 8.31 19.97 9.82
C LEU A 113 8.56 18.71 9.01
N VAL A 114 8.81 18.88 7.71
CA VAL A 114 9.16 17.79 6.81
C VAL A 114 10.50 18.11 6.17
N GLU A 115 11.42 17.17 6.22
CA GLU A 115 12.68 17.22 5.49
C GLU A 115 12.65 16.17 4.39
N ILE A 116 12.96 16.55 3.16
CA ILE A 116 13.02 15.64 2.02
C ILE A 116 14.37 15.72 1.32
N ASP A 117 14.82 14.58 0.84
CA ASP A 117 15.89 14.55 -0.14
C ASP A 117 15.35 14.99 -1.52
N LEU A 118 16.16 15.76 -2.24
CA LEU A 118 15.87 16.29 -3.57
C LEU A 118 16.82 15.67 -4.60
N PRO A 119 16.36 15.48 -5.85
CA PRO A 119 17.17 14.89 -6.90
C PRO A 119 18.38 15.78 -7.25
N LEU A 120 19.43 15.16 -7.79
CA LEU A 120 20.56 15.88 -8.37
C LEU A 120 20.21 16.43 -9.76
N GLU A 121 21.01 17.38 -10.26
CA GLU A 121 20.82 18.00 -11.59
C GLU A 121 20.90 16.98 -12.75
N GLU A 122 21.50 15.81 -12.51
CA GLU A 122 21.58 14.69 -13.45
C GLU A 122 20.21 14.12 -13.84
N VAL A 123 19.16 14.44 -13.08
CA VAL A 123 17.77 14.11 -13.43
C VAL A 123 17.31 14.83 -14.71
N ILE A 124 17.97 15.92 -15.09
CA ILE A 124 17.71 16.64 -16.34
C ILE A 124 18.60 16.06 -17.45
N PRO A 125 18.02 15.44 -18.50
CA PRO A 125 18.81 14.87 -19.59
C PRO A 125 19.77 15.88 -20.22
N ALA A 126 20.99 15.45 -20.51
CA ALA A 126 22.01 16.28 -21.16
C ALA A 126 21.68 16.55 -22.64
N ALA A 127 21.00 15.61 -23.31
CA ALA A 127 20.53 15.78 -24.68
C ALA A 127 19.15 16.50 -24.67
N ARG A 128 19.05 17.59 -25.43
CA ARG A 128 17.77 18.28 -25.67
C ARG A 128 16.91 17.56 -26.70
N ALA A 129 17.54 16.97 -27.71
CA ALA A 129 16.89 16.23 -28.78
C ALA A 129 17.87 15.24 -29.42
N TYR A 130 17.36 14.34 -30.25
CA TYR A 130 18.17 13.46 -31.09
C TYR A 130 17.84 13.74 -32.56
N ARG A 131 18.88 13.85 -33.39
CA ARG A 131 18.73 14.08 -34.84
C ARG A 131 19.32 12.91 -35.60
N TYR A 132 18.55 12.38 -36.53
CA TYR A 132 19.04 11.37 -37.47
C TYR A 132 19.81 12.04 -38.63
N VAL A 133 21.03 11.59 -38.86
CA VAL A 133 21.93 12.08 -39.91
C VAL A 133 21.98 11.05 -41.02
N LYS A 134 21.12 11.25 -42.03
CA LYS A 134 20.95 10.33 -43.17
C LYS A 134 22.24 10.01 -43.94
N THR A 135 23.20 10.94 -43.97
CA THR A 135 24.48 10.76 -44.67
C THR A 135 25.42 9.76 -43.98
N ARG A 136 25.24 9.54 -42.68
CA ARG A 136 26.05 8.60 -41.88
C ARG A 136 25.25 7.45 -41.31
N ASP A 137 23.92 7.45 -41.52
CA ASP A 137 22.99 6.50 -40.90
C ASP A 137 23.11 6.45 -39.37
N GLU A 138 23.26 7.62 -38.73
CA GLU A 138 23.56 7.76 -37.30
C GLU A 138 22.56 8.68 -36.58
N ILE A 139 22.28 8.38 -35.31
CA ILE A 139 21.50 9.25 -34.42
C ILE A 139 22.48 10.08 -33.57
N THR A 140 22.48 11.39 -33.76
CA THR A 140 23.36 12.31 -33.03
C THR A 140 22.57 13.09 -31.97
N PRO A 141 23.02 13.15 -30.71
CA PRO A 141 22.39 13.98 -29.68
C PRO A 141 22.64 15.47 -29.94
N VAL A 142 21.61 16.28 -29.79
CA VAL A 142 21.71 17.74 -29.72
C VAL A 142 21.88 18.11 -28.25
N PRO A 143 23.02 18.71 -27.84
CA PRO A 143 23.26 19.03 -26.44
C PRO A 143 22.28 20.09 -25.95
N ARG A 144 21.83 19.95 -24.70
CA ARG A 144 21.03 20.97 -24.02
C ARG A 144 21.96 22.06 -23.46
N PRO A 145 21.68 23.35 -23.72
CA PRO A 145 22.42 24.44 -23.10
C PRO A 145 22.38 24.36 -21.57
N GLU A 146 23.49 24.67 -20.90
CA GLU A 146 23.58 24.61 -19.43
C GLU A 146 22.55 25.52 -18.76
N LYS A 147 22.32 26.72 -19.30
CA LYS A 147 21.29 27.65 -18.81
C LYS A 147 19.91 26.99 -18.76
N GLU A 148 19.51 26.30 -19.83
CA GLU A 148 18.23 25.58 -19.88
C GLU A 148 18.20 24.41 -18.89
N ARG A 149 19.32 23.69 -18.69
CA ARG A 149 19.42 22.62 -17.69
C ARG A 149 19.17 23.15 -16.27
N HIS A 150 19.80 24.27 -15.90
CA HIS A 150 19.63 24.88 -14.58
C HIS A 150 18.21 25.42 -14.38
N GLU A 151 17.61 26.03 -15.39
CA GLU A 151 16.22 26.52 -15.33
C GLU A 151 15.22 25.37 -15.15
N LEU A 152 15.38 24.28 -15.92
CA LEU A 152 14.56 23.08 -15.77
C LEU A 152 14.76 22.41 -14.40
N TYR A 153 16.00 22.34 -13.92
CA TYR A 153 16.29 21.77 -12.61
C TYR A 153 15.63 22.59 -11.49
N ALA A 154 15.76 23.91 -11.50
CA ALA A 154 15.09 24.78 -10.54
C ALA A 154 13.56 24.60 -10.58
N SER A 155 12.98 24.46 -11.78
CA SER A 155 11.56 24.15 -11.95
C SER A 155 11.17 22.80 -11.35
N VAL A 156 11.99 21.76 -11.53
CA VAL A 156 11.76 20.44 -10.93
C VAL A 156 11.75 20.54 -9.41
N LEU A 157 12.74 21.20 -8.81
CA LEU A 157 12.81 21.35 -7.35
C LEU A 157 11.58 22.10 -6.80
N ALA A 158 11.18 23.18 -7.46
CA ALA A 158 10.00 23.95 -7.07
C ALA A 158 8.71 23.12 -7.18
N GLN A 159 8.54 22.36 -8.27
CA GLN A 159 7.39 21.49 -8.46
C GLN A 159 7.36 20.35 -7.44
N THR A 160 8.50 19.75 -7.12
CA THR A 160 8.61 18.73 -6.07
C THR A 160 8.18 19.29 -4.73
N ALA A 161 8.71 20.45 -4.32
CA ALA A 161 8.34 21.08 -3.06
C ALA A 161 6.84 21.40 -2.98
N LEU A 162 6.28 22.01 -4.03
CA LEU A 162 4.85 22.33 -4.10
C LEU A 162 3.98 21.08 -4.07
N ARG A 163 4.37 20.03 -4.80
CA ARG A 163 3.65 18.76 -4.80
C ARG A 163 3.66 18.12 -3.42
N THR A 164 4.80 18.07 -2.74
CA THR A 164 4.90 17.50 -1.38
C THR A 164 3.96 18.23 -0.43
N VAL A 165 3.98 19.57 -0.42
CA VAL A 165 3.08 20.35 0.44
C VAL A 165 1.61 20.11 0.10
N HIS A 166 1.29 20.06 -1.20
CA HIS A 166 -0.08 19.77 -1.65
C HIS A 166 -0.54 18.38 -1.19
N GLU A 167 0.31 17.37 -1.31
CA GLU A 167 0.04 15.99 -0.92
C GLU A 167 -0.23 15.86 0.59
N LEU A 168 0.56 16.55 1.42
CA LEU A 168 0.37 16.58 2.88
C LEU A 168 -0.97 17.21 3.28
N PHE A 169 -1.33 18.36 2.69
CA PHE A 169 -2.61 18.99 2.99
C PHE A 169 -3.81 18.26 2.39
N ALA A 170 -3.65 17.60 1.24
CA ALA A 170 -4.71 16.80 0.62
C ALA A 170 -4.99 15.52 1.41
N ALA A 171 -3.96 14.93 2.03
CA ALA A 171 -4.09 13.74 2.87
C ALA A 171 -4.72 14.03 4.24
N ASP A 172 -4.49 15.21 4.82
CA ASP A 172 -5.09 15.63 6.10
C ASP A 172 -6.52 16.16 5.92
N THR A 173 -7.49 15.25 5.93
CA THR A 173 -8.93 15.56 5.87
C THR A 173 -9.46 16.19 7.15
N ASP A 174 -8.85 15.89 8.30
CA ASP A 174 -9.40 16.20 9.61
C ASP A 174 -8.94 17.56 10.16
N GLY A 175 -8.01 18.24 9.48
CA GLY A 175 -7.62 19.59 9.90
C GLY A 175 -6.53 19.61 10.96
N VAL A 176 -5.84 18.49 11.17
CA VAL A 176 -4.85 18.33 12.25
C VAL A 176 -3.61 19.17 11.98
N VAL A 177 -3.12 19.16 10.74
CA VAL A 177 -1.97 19.93 10.28
C VAL A 177 -2.42 21.33 9.89
N ARG A 178 -1.95 22.33 10.64
CA ARG A 178 -2.25 23.75 10.42
C ARG A 178 -1.21 24.45 9.57
N SER A 179 0.06 24.09 9.73
CA SER A 179 1.14 24.65 8.91
C SER A 179 2.20 23.61 8.59
N VAL A 180 2.83 23.76 7.43
CA VAL A 180 3.93 22.90 6.97
C VAL A 180 5.17 23.74 6.71
N ALA A 181 6.28 23.34 7.30
CA ALA A 181 7.62 23.79 6.98
C ALA A 181 8.34 22.66 6.23
N LEU A 182 8.74 22.92 4.99
CA LEU A 182 9.40 21.93 4.13
C LEU A 182 10.88 22.32 3.90
N ASN A 183 11.78 21.43 4.29
CA ASN A 183 13.23 21.55 4.05
C ASN A 183 13.66 20.56 2.97
N GLY A 184 14.36 21.07 1.95
CA GLY A 184 14.87 20.25 0.85
C GLY A 184 16.40 20.16 0.87
N HIS A 185 16.93 18.94 0.95
CA HIS A 185 18.36 18.67 0.95
C HIS A 185 18.78 17.97 -0.33
N VAL A 186 19.94 18.34 -0.88
CA VAL A 186 20.53 17.59 -1.99
C VAL A 186 21.76 16.88 -1.46
N ALA A 187 21.72 15.55 -1.48
CA ALA A 187 22.83 14.71 -1.09
C ALA A 187 23.93 14.80 -2.16
N THR A 188 24.83 15.78 -2.04
CA THR A 188 26.08 15.81 -2.81
C THR A 188 27.10 14.90 -2.16
N ILE A 189 27.46 13.80 -2.83
CA ILE A 189 28.64 13.01 -2.46
C ILE A 189 29.88 13.82 -2.91
N ASP A 190 30.68 14.27 -1.93
CA ASP A 190 31.95 14.94 -2.19
C ASP A 190 32.96 13.90 -2.71
N ARG A 191 33.20 13.91 -4.04
CA ARG A 191 34.08 12.95 -4.75
C ARG A 191 35.55 12.98 -4.28
N ALA A 192 35.97 13.97 -3.49
CA ALA A 192 37.33 14.07 -2.99
C ALA A 192 37.55 13.43 -1.60
N THR A 193 36.50 13.19 -0.80
CA THR A 193 36.67 12.83 0.62
C THR A 193 35.84 11.63 1.10
N GLY A 194 34.94 11.08 0.28
CA GLY A 194 34.13 9.92 0.64
C GLY A 194 33.16 10.16 1.81
N ARG A 195 32.98 11.42 2.23
CA ARG A 195 32.03 11.81 3.29
C ARG A 195 30.81 12.47 2.64
N SER A 196 29.63 12.02 3.05
CA SER A 196 28.36 12.64 2.66
C SER A 196 28.36 14.11 3.11
N ARG A 197 28.23 15.05 2.17
CA ARG A 197 28.04 16.47 2.48
C ARG A 197 26.67 16.88 1.96
N SER A 198 25.70 16.93 2.87
CA SER A 198 24.39 17.51 2.59
C SER A 198 24.56 18.99 2.27
N ARG A 199 24.22 19.39 1.04
CA ARG A 199 24.15 20.81 0.65
C ARG A 199 22.68 21.19 0.70
N PHE A 200 22.34 22.14 1.56
CA PHE A 200 21.03 22.80 1.53
C PHE A 200 20.91 23.54 0.20
N LEU A 201 20.02 23.09 -0.69
CA LEU A 201 19.74 23.74 -1.97
C LEU A 201 18.46 24.59 -1.91
N VAL A 202 17.63 24.36 -0.89
CA VAL A 202 16.62 25.31 -0.44
C VAL A 202 16.97 25.79 0.98
N PRO A 203 17.83 26.79 1.16
CA PRO A 203 17.87 27.53 2.41
C PRO A 203 16.75 28.57 2.36
N SER A 204 15.59 28.28 2.94
CA SER A 204 14.70 29.36 3.37
C SER A 204 14.80 29.45 4.90
N PRO A 205 15.07 30.61 5.49
CA PRO A 205 14.62 30.81 6.85
C PRO A 205 13.08 30.79 6.77
N SER A 206 12.44 29.75 7.29
CA SER A 206 11.00 29.80 7.63
C SER A 206 10.02 30.05 6.47
N ALA A 207 10.08 29.30 5.35
CA ALA A 207 8.95 29.25 4.42
C ALA A 207 7.85 28.34 5.00
N ARG A 208 7.04 28.91 5.90
CA ARG A 208 5.92 28.24 6.54
C ARG A 208 4.66 28.46 5.73
N ILE A 209 4.08 27.38 5.22
CA ILE A 209 2.83 27.44 4.47
C ILE A 209 1.70 27.13 5.43
N HIS A 210 0.79 28.08 5.58
CA HIS A 210 -0.38 27.93 6.44
C HIS A 210 -1.57 27.43 5.62
N ARG A 211 -2.36 26.55 6.24
CA ARG A 211 -3.69 26.21 5.76
C ARG A 211 -4.58 27.45 5.87
N ALA A 212 -5.00 28.05 4.76
CA ALA A 212 -6.04 29.07 4.78
C ALA A 212 -7.38 28.44 4.37
N GLY A 213 -8.47 28.84 5.02
CA GLY A 213 -9.81 28.40 4.66
C GLY A 213 -10.10 28.70 3.20
N GLY A 214 -10.06 27.66 2.35
CA GLY A 214 -10.32 27.75 0.90
C GLY A 214 -9.13 28.10 0.00
N GLY A 215 -7.88 28.17 0.51
CA GLY A 215 -6.71 28.44 -0.35
C GLY A 215 -5.37 28.42 0.38
N VAL A 216 -4.28 28.18 -0.34
CA VAL A 216 -2.91 28.18 0.20
C VAL A 216 -2.43 29.64 0.33
N VAL A 217 -2.16 30.10 1.56
CA VAL A 217 -1.59 31.44 1.80
C VAL A 217 -0.17 31.29 2.34
N ALA A 218 0.81 31.69 1.52
CA ALA A 218 2.18 31.86 1.97
C ALA A 218 2.27 33.18 2.73
N ALA A 219 2.34 33.11 4.06
CA ALA A 219 2.49 34.30 4.89
C ALA A 219 3.98 34.68 4.96
N PHE A 220 4.39 35.66 4.15
CA PHE A 220 5.68 36.32 4.27
C PHE A 220 5.59 37.35 5.41
N ARG A 221 6.09 37.03 6.61
CA ARG A 221 6.38 38.08 7.61
C ARG A 221 7.72 38.70 7.26
N ARG A 222 7.72 40.04 7.16
CA ARG A 222 8.90 40.89 6.92
C ARG A 222 9.88 40.84 8.07
#